data_AF-A0A7C9HQD8-F1
#
_entry.id   AF-A0A7C9HQD8-F1
#
_cell.length_a   1.000
_cell.length_b   1.000
_cell.length_c   1.000
_cell.angle_alpha   90.00
_cell.angle_beta   90.00
_cell.angle_gamma   90.00
#
_symmetry.space_group_name_H-M   'P 1'
#
loop_
_entity.id
_entity.type
_entity.pdbx_description
1 polymer ?
#
loop_
_entity_poly.entity_id
_entity_poly.type
_entity_poly.pdbx_seq_one_letter_code
_entity_poly.pdbx_strand_id
1 'polypeptide(L)'
;MTTHVATETTADAQRRIANRLKRARGQLNAVIDAVESGADCRTVVNQLAAVSSALDRAGFAVISTAMRDCAADPDGKVDGSGERLDFDELEKLFLSLS
;
A
#
# COMPACT_ATOMS: atom_id res chain seq x y z
N MET A 1 -24.56 22.46 -14.07
CA MET A 1 -23.35 21.71 -14.44
C MET A 1 -22.83 21.06 -13.18
N THR A 2 -23.42 19.92 -12.79
CA THR A 2 -23.14 19.24 -11.53
C THR A 2 -22.31 18.02 -11.88
N THR A 3 -20.99 18.14 -11.77
CA THR A 3 -20.07 17.04 -12.02
C THR A 3 -20.18 16.06 -10.87
N HIS A 4 -20.79 14.91 -11.12
CA HIS A 4 -20.80 13.78 -10.19
C HIS A 4 -19.37 13.23 -10.14
N VAL A 5 -18.63 13.51 -9.06
CA VAL A 5 -17.40 12.78 -8.75
C VAL A 5 -17.83 11.35 -8.47
N ALA A 6 -17.46 10.42 -9.36
CA ALA A 6 -17.70 9.00 -9.17
C ALA A 6 -16.94 8.55 -7.93
N THR A 7 -17.67 8.27 -6.85
CA THR A 7 -17.12 7.73 -5.61
C THR A 7 -16.52 6.37 -5.91
N GLU A 8 -15.21 6.28 -5.82
CA GLU A 8 -14.47 5.03 -6.00
C GLU A 8 -14.94 4.02 -4.97
N THR A 9 -15.43 2.85 -5.40
CA THR A 9 -15.89 1.83 -4.45
C THR A 9 -14.71 1.23 -3.69
N THR A 10 -14.91 0.81 -2.44
CA THR A 10 -13.88 0.13 -1.63
C THR A 10 -13.31 -1.09 -2.37
N ALA A 11 -14.15 -1.82 -3.13
CA ALA A 11 -13.73 -2.95 -3.95
C ALA A 11 -12.73 -2.54 -5.07
N ASP A 12 -12.95 -1.39 -5.70
CA ASP A 12 -12.02 -0.87 -6.71
C ASP A 12 -10.69 -0.44 -6.10
N ALA A 13 -10.72 0.18 -4.91
CA ALA A 13 -9.51 0.51 -4.14
C ALA A 13 -8.71 -0.75 -3.77
N GLN A 14 -9.38 -1.76 -3.21
CA GLN A 14 -8.76 -3.04 -2.88
C GLN A 14 -8.14 -3.71 -4.12
N ARG A 15 -8.84 -3.73 -5.25
CA ARG A 15 -8.31 -4.28 -6.51
C ARG A 15 -7.06 -3.55 -6.99
N ARG A 16 -7.05 -2.22 -6.94
CA ARG A 16 -5.86 -1.42 -7.33
C ARG A 16 -4.68 -1.65 -6.40
N ILE A 17 -4.91 -1.72 -5.09
CA ILE A 17 -3.87 -2.04 -4.09
C ILE A 17 -3.30 -3.43 -4.36
N ALA A 18 -4.16 -4.44 -4.52
CA ALA A 18 -3.75 -5.81 -4.82
C ALA A 18 -2.90 -5.89 -6.10
N ASN A 19 -3.27 -5.14 -7.14
CA ASN A 19 -2.49 -5.07 -8.38
C ASN A 19 -1.10 -4.42 -8.19
N ARG A 20 -0.97 -3.42 -7.30
CA ARG A 20 0.34 -2.83 -6.95
C ARG A 20 1.21 -3.84 -6.22
N LEU A 21 0.66 -4.52 -5.21
CA LEU A 21 1.38 -5.56 -4.45
C LEU A 21 1.83 -6.72 -5.33
N LYS A 22 0.97 -7.17 -6.26
CA LYS A 22 1.34 -8.21 -7.25
C LYS A 22 2.52 -7.80 -8.13
N ARG A 23 2.62 -6.52 -8.51
CA ARG A 23 3.78 -5.99 -9.24
C ARG A 23 5.04 -5.95 -8.38
N ALA A 24 4.93 -5.44 -7.15
CA ALA A 24 6.06 -5.42 -6.20
C ALA A 24 6.60 -6.83 -5.96
N ARG A 25 5.72 -7.84 -5.84
CA ARG A 25 6.12 -9.26 -5.77
C ARG A 25 6.92 -9.71 -7.00
N GLY A 26 6.47 -9.37 -8.20
CA GLY A 26 7.21 -9.70 -9.42
C GLY A 26 8.59 -9.04 -9.48
N GLN A 27 8.69 -7.79 -9.02
CA GLN A 27 9.98 -7.09 -8.91
C GLN A 27 10.88 -7.76 -7.88
N LEU A 28 10.35 -8.15 -6.71
CA LEU A 28 11.11 -8.85 -5.67
C LEU A 28 11.64 -10.19 -6.16
N ASN A 29 10.84 -10.97 -6.90
CA ASN A 29 11.32 -12.20 -7.53
C ASN A 29 12.52 -11.93 -8.43
N ALA A 30 12.47 -10.87 -9.26
CA ALA A 30 13.60 -10.51 -10.10
C ALA A 30 14.86 -10.11 -9.31
N VAL A 31 14.70 -9.49 -8.12
CA VAL A 31 15.83 -9.21 -7.22
C VAL A 31 16.44 -10.50 -6.70
N ILE A 32 15.61 -11.45 -6.28
CA ILE A 32 16.07 -12.77 -5.80
C ILE A 32 16.86 -13.47 -6.91
N ASP A 33 16.31 -13.53 -8.12
CA ASP A 33 16.98 -14.13 -9.28
C ASP A 33 18.33 -13.43 -9.58
N ALA A 34 18.38 -12.09 -9.45
CA ALA A 34 19.62 -11.32 -9.65
C ALA A 34 20.68 -11.67 -8.59
N VAL A 35 20.29 -11.85 -7.33
CA VAL A 35 21.20 -12.26 -6.25
C VAL A 35 21.70 -13.68 -6.49
N GLU A 36 20.80 -14.62 -6.80
CA GLU A 36 21.15 -16.03 -7.02
C GLU A 36 22.04 -16.23 -8.25
N SER A 37 21.89 -15.39 -9.28
CA SER A 37 22.74 -15.39 -10.47
C SER A 37 24.07 -14.63 -10.30
N GLY A 38 24.33 -14.05 -9.12
CA GLY A 38 25.58 -13.34 -8.84
C GLY A 38 25.69 -11.99 -9.53
N ALA A 39 24.57 -11.29 -9.76
CA ALA A 39 24.57 -9.94 -10.29
C ALA A 39 25.36 -8.97 -9.40
N ASP A 40 25.86 -7.88 -9.99
CA ASP A 40 26.65 -6.91 -9.26
C ASP A 40 25.80 -6.16 -8.20
N CYS A 41 26.46 -5.74 -7.12
CA CYS A 41 25.79 -5.09 -5.99
C CYS A 41 25.01 -3.84 -6.39
N ARG A 42 25.47 -3.07 -7.39
CA ARG A 42 24.78 -1.85 -7.81
C ARG A 42 23.46 -2.19 -8.48
N THR A 43 23.42 -3.23 -9.32
CA THR A 43 22.19 -3.74 -9.93
C THR A 43 21.19 -4.19 -8.86
N VAL A 44 21.62 -5.02 -7.91
CA VAL A 44 20.75 -5.51 -6.82
C VAL A 44 20.19 -4.36 -5.99
N VAL A 45 21.03 -3.40 -5.57
CA VAL A 45 20.60 -2.24 -4.77
C VAL A 45 19.61 -1.35 -5.52
N ASN A 46 19.83 -1.12 -6.82
CA ASN A 46 18.89 -0.33 -7.63
C ASN A 46 17.52 -1.01 -7.75
N GLN A 47 17.50 -2.33 -7.93
CA GLN A 47 16.23 -3.07 -8.01
C GLN A 47 15.53 -3.11 -6.64
N LEU A 48 16.26 -3.30 -5.54
CA LEU A 48 15.72 -3.20 -4.18
C LEU A 48 15.07 -1.84 -3.92
N ALA A 49 15.73 -0.74 -4.32
CA ALA A 49 15.16 0.60 -4.20
C ALA A 49 13.86 0.75 -5.00
N ALA A 50 13.78 0.13 -6.20
CA ALA A 50 12.57 0.11 -7.00
C ALA A 50 11.43 -0.70 -6.33
N VAL A 51 11.76 -1.84 -5.70
CA VAL A 51 10.80 -2.64 -4.91
C VAL A 51 10.30 -1.85 -3.71
N SER A 52 11.19 -1.23 -2.94
CA SER A 52 10.83 -0.38 -1.79
C SER A 52 9.84 0.70 -2.20
N SER A 53 10.18 1.47 -3.25
CA SER A 53 9.30 2.53 -3.75
C SER A 53 7.93 2.02 -4.24
N ALA A 54 7.85 0.77 -4.71
CA ALA A 54 6.59 0.16 -5.10
C ALA A 54 5.75 -0.26 -3.88
N LEU A 55 6.41 -0.76 -2.83
CA LEU A 55 5.78 -1.09 -1.54
C LEU A 55 5.28 0.16 -0.84
N ASP A 56 6.08 1.23 -0.76
CA ASP A 56 5.69 2.50 -0.14
C ASP A 56 4.41 3.04 -0.79
N ARG A 57 4.37 3.07 -2.14
CA ARG A 57 3.20 3.50 -2.90
C ARG A 57 1.96 2.61 -2.69
N ALA A 58 2.15 1.32 -2.42
CA ALA A 58 1.06 0.42 -2.06
C ALA A 58 0.57 0.69 -0.63
N GLY A 59 1.49 0.87 0.32
CA GLY A 59 1.20 1.20 1.72
C GLY A 59 0.45 2.51 1.86
N PHE A 60 0.91 3.59 1.21
CA PHE A 60 0.20 4.87 1.18
C PHE A 60 -1.22 4.73 0.61
N ALA A 61 -1.42 3.88 -0.41
CA ALA A 61 -2.75 3.65 -0.97
C ALA A 61 -3.68 2.93 0.03
N VAL A 62 -3.16 2.00 0.83
CA VAL A 62 -3.91 1.31 1.90
C VAL A 62 -4.31 2.32 2.98
N ILE A 63 -3.35 3.04 3.55
CA ILE A 63 -3.59 3.98 4.65
C ILE A 63 -4.52 5.10 4.21
N SER A 64 -4.30 5.71 3.05
CA SER A 64 -5.20 6.76 2.53
C SER A 64 -6.62 6.26 2.23
N THR A 65 -6.81 4.97 1.98
CA THR A 65 -8.16 4.38 1.86
C THR A 65 -8.78 4.22 3.24
N ALA A 66 -8.04 3.68 4.21
CA ALA A 66 -8.50 3.56 5.59
C ALA A 66 -8.84 4.91 6.23
N MET A 67 -8.01 5.95 6.04
CA MET A 67 -8.28 7.31 6.53
C MET A 67 -9.58 7.89 5.93
N ARG A 68 -9.87 7.61 4.66
CA ARG A 68 -11.12 8.05 4.01
C ARG A 68 -12.33 7.31 4.58
N ASP A 69 -12.19 6.02 4.84
CA ASP A 69 -13.24 5.22 5.46
C ASP A 69 -13.53 5.68 6.90
N CYS A 70 -12.49 5.95 7.71
CA CYS A 70 -12.65 6.50 9.07
C CYS A 70 -13.24 7.92 9.06
N ALA A 71 -12.88 8.76 8.09
CA ALA A 71 -13.47 10.10 7.95
C ALA A 71 -14.96 10.06 7.53
N ALA A 72 -15.37 9.03 6.77
CA ALA A 72 -16.74 8.84 6.33
C ALA A 72 -17.64 8.20 7.40
N ASP A 73 -17.04 7.45 8.34
CA ASP A 73 -17.71 6.78 9.44
C ASP A 73 -16.91 7.01 10.75
N PRO A 74 -17.11 8.16 11.43
CA PRO A 74 -16.31 8.58 12.57
C PRO A 74 -16.50 7.71 13.82
N ASP A 75 -17.55 6.88 13.87
CA ASP A 75 -17.72 5.85 14.90
C ASP A 75 -16.84 4.61 14.64
N GLY A 76 -16.24 4.53 13.45
CA GLY A 76 -15.22 3.56 13.05
C GLY A 76 -15.79 2.24 12.52
N LYS A 77 -15.11 1.64 11.54
CA LYS A 77 -15.28 0.22 11.23
C LYS A 77 -14.63 -0.59 12.33
N VAL A 78 -15.41 -1.37 13.07
CA VAL A 78 -14.88 -2.41 13.97
C VAL A 78 -14.30 -3.51 13.08
N ASP A 79 -13.00 -3.73 13.15
CA ASP A 79 -12.40 -4.85 12.43
C ASP A 79 -12.77 -6.19 13.10
N GLY A 80 -12.31 -7.31 12.54
CA GLY A 80 -12.61 -8.64 13.09
C GLY A 80 -12.08 -8.89 14.51
N SER A 81 -11.27 -7.98 15.07
CA SER A 81 -10.69 -8.05 16.41
C SER A 81 -11.46 -7.25 17.46
N GLY A 82 -12.46 -6.45 17.07
CA GLY A 82 -13.18 -5.57 17.98
C GLY A 82 -12.51 -4.21 18.17
N GLU A 83 -11.37 -3.98 17.52
CA GLU A 83 -10.59 -2.75 17.61
C GLU A 83 -11.04 -1.75 16.53
N ARG A 84 -11.01 -0.46 16.89
CA ARG A 84 -11.36 0.63 15.99
C ARG A 84 -10.08 1.30 15.52
N LEU A 85 -9.83 1.23 14.22
CA LEU A 85 -8.75 1.99 13.59
C LEU A 85 -9.08 3.49 13.66
N ASP A 86 -8.41 4.21 14.55
CA ASP A 86 -8.52 5.66 14.67
C ASP A 86 -7.38 6.39 13.91
N PHE A 87 -7.42 7.73 13.91
CA PHE A 87 -6.43 8.54 13.22
C PHE A 87 -5.01 8.39 13.79
N ASP A 88 -4.87 8.22 15.11
CA ASP A 88 -3.58 8.11 15.79
C ASP A 88 -2.91 6.76 15.44
N GLU A 89 -3.71 5.70 15.31
CA GLU A 89 -3.22 4.39 14.86
C GLU A 89 -2.80 4.42 13.38
N LEU A 90 -3.58 5.09 12.52
CA LEU A 90 -3.22 5.27 11.11
C LEU A 90 -1.96 6.12 10.92
N GLU A 91 -1.74 7.14 11.77
CA GLU A 91 -0.51 7.93 11.79
C GLU A 91 0.70 7.06 12.15
N LYS A 92 0.59 6.22 13.19
CA LYS A 92 1.67 5.28 13.57
C LYS A 92 2.00 4.32 12.43
N LEU A 93 0.99 3.76 11.77
CA LEU A 93 1.19 2.87 10.63
C LEU A 93 1.89 3.61 9.49
N PHE A 94 1.54 4.87 9.23
CA PHE A 94 2.16 5.69 8.20
C PHE A 94 3.64 5.95 8.50
N LEU A 95 3.97 6.35 9.73
CA LEU A 95 5.35 6.60 10.16
C LEU A 95 6.20 5.33 10.18
N SER A 96 5.60 4.14 10.32
CA SER A 96 6.31 2.87 10.24
C SER A 96 6.72 2.48 8.80
N LEU A 97 6.12 3.11 7.79
CA LEU A 97 6.40 2.85 6.37
C LEU A 97 7.46 3.79 5.77
N SER A 98 7.97 4.78 6.53
CA SER A 98 8.93 5.80 6.07
C SER A 98 10.36 5.56 6.57
#